data_AF-A0A348N301-F1
#
_entry.id   AF-A0A348N301-F1
#
_cell.length_a   1.000
_cell.length_b   1.000
_cell.length_c   1.000
_cell.angle_alpha   90.00
_cell.angle_beta   90.00
_cell.angle_gamma   90.00
#
_symmetry.space_group_name_H-M   'P 1'
#
loop_
_entity.id
_entity.type
_entity.pdbx_description
1 polymer ?
#
loop_
_entity_poly.entity_id
_entity_poly.type
_entity_poly.pdbx_seq_one_letter_code
_entity_poly.pdbx_strand_id
1 'polypeptide(L)'
;MAIWALLMFGALFALLLLGFPVALTLGTTALIFGSLFLGADFFHFLPFRIWGIMTNFTLLAVPLFIFMGIVLEQSGMATRLLESMG
;
A
#
# COMPACT_ATOMS: atom_id res chain seq x y z
N MET A 1 -26.48 10.86 -12.21
CA MET A 1 -25.53 10.42 -11.17
C MET A 1 -25.58 8.92 -10.90
N ALA A 2 -26.75 8.30 -10.70
CA ALA A 2 -26.87 6.87 -10.42
C ALA A 2 -26.29 5.92 -11.50
N ILE A 3 -26.49 6.25 -12.79
CA ILE A 3 -26.01 5.42 -13.92
C ILE A 3 -24.48 5.26 -13.89
N TRP A 4 -23.74 6.33 -13.59
CA TRP A 4 -22.29 6.31 -13.52
C TRP A 4 -21.75 5.50 -12.34
N ALA A 5 -22.44 5.55 -11.20
CA ALA A 5 -22.11 4.70 -10.05
C ALA A 5 -22.31 3.21 -10.39
N LEU A 6 -23.37 2.89 -11.12
CA LEU A 6 -23.67 1.53 -11.59
C LEU A 6 -22.63 1.04 -12.61
N LEU A 7 -22.18 1.91 -13.52
CA LEU A 7 -21.10 1.61 -14.46
C LEU A 7 -19.76 1.41 -13.77
N MET A 8 -19.41 2.26 -12.80
CA MET A 8 -18.16 2.13 -12.03
C MET A 8 -18.15 0.83 -11.20
N PHE A 9 -19.29 0.51 -10.59
CA PHE A 9 -19.48 -0.73 -9.84
C PHE A 9 -19.39 -1.96 -10.75
N GLY A 10 -20.08 -1.93 -11.90
CA GLY A 10 -20.05 -3.00 -12.89
C GLY A 10 -18.65 -3.23 -13.47
N ALA A 11 -17.92 -2.16 -13.80
CA ALA A 11 -16.55 -2.23 -14.31
C ALA A 11 -15.59 -2.82 -13.27
N LEU A 12 -15.68 -2.39 -12.01
CA LEU A 12 -14.89 -2.93 -10.91
C LEU A 12 -15.13 -4.43 -10.74
N PHE A 13 -16.39 -4.87 -10.71
CA PHE A 13 -16.74 -6.28 -10.57
C PHE A 13 -16.28 -7.11 -11.77
N ALA A 14 -16.45 -6.61 -12.99
CA ALA A 14 -15.96 -7.29 -14.18
C ALA A 14 -14.44 -7.51 -14.13
N LEU A 15 -13.67 -6.48 -13.75
CA LEU A 15 -12.22 -6.57 -13.62
C LEU A 15 -11.77 -7.54 -12.52
N LEU A 16 -12.50 -7.60 -11.41
CA LEU A 16 -12.22 -8.58 -10.35
C LEU A 16 -12.55 -10.01 -10.77
N LEU A 17 -13.66 -10.23 -11.48
CA LEU A 17 -14.05 -11.56 -11.98
C LEU A 17 -13.10 -12.09 -13.06
N LEU A 18 -12.44 -11.19 -13.80
CA LEU A 18 -11.35 -11.52 -14.72
C LEU A 18 -10.07 -12.01 -14.01
N GLY A 19 -10.01 -11.95 -12.68
CA GLY A 19 -8.89 -12.46 -11.88
C GLY A 19 -7.69 -11.52 -11.79
N PHE A 20 -7.83 -10.25 -12.17
CA PHE A 20 -6.76 -9.27 -12.00
C PHE A 20 -6.48 -8.98 -10.52
N PRO A 21 -5.21 -8.69 -10.14
CA PRO A 21 -4.86 -8.33 -8.77
C PRO A 21 -5.71 -7.16 -8.25
N VAL A 22 -6.29 -7.32 -7.06
CA VAL A 22 -7.24 -6.37 -6.46
C VAL A 22 -6.70 -4.94 -6.40
N ALA A 23 -5.41 -4.77 -6.13
CA ALA A 23 -4.77 -3.45 -6.09
C ALA A 23 -4.85 -2.72 -7.45
N LEU A 24 -4.62 -3.44 -8.55
CA LEU A 24 -4.66 -2.87 -9.89
C LEU A 24 -6.10 -2.59 -10.33
N THR A 25 -7.04 -3.47 -10.01
CA THR A 25 -8.45 -3.27 -10.39
C THR A 25 -9.05 -2.06 -9.68
N LEU A 26 -8.82 -1.92 -8.37
CA LEU A 26 -9.27 -0.75 -7.61
C LEU A 26 -8.56 0.53 -8.07
N GLY A 27 -7.24 0.47 -8.29
CA GLY A 27 -6.46 1.62 -8.75
C GLY A 27 -6.90 2.11 -10.12
N THR A 28 -6.96 1.23 -11.12
CA THR A 28 -7.36 1.59 -12.49
C THR A 28 -8.80 2.11 -12.56
N THR A 29 -9.74 1.46 -11.87
CA THR A 29 -11.13 1.96 -11.79
C THR A 29 -11.18 3.34 -11.17
N ALA A 30 -10.45 3.57 -10.07
CA ALA A 30 -10.40 4.89 -9.42
C ALA A 30 -9.74 5.95 -10.31
N LEU A 31 -8.68 5.62 -11.05
CA LEU A 31 -8.02 6.55 -11.97
C LEU A 31 -8.92 6.93 -13.16
N ILE A 32 -9.57 5.95 -13.80
CA ILE A 32 -10.41 6.18 -14.98
C ILE A 32 -11.64 7.00 -14.60
N PHE A 33 -12.40 6.57 -13.60
CA PHE A 33 -13.63 7.28 -13.22
C PHE A 33 -13.33 8.58 -12.45
N GLY A 34 -12.25 8.62 -11.66
CA GLY A 34 -11.80 9.81 -10.94
C GLY A 34 -11.36 10.93 -11.89
N SER A 35 -10.55 10.62 -12.89
CA SER A 35 -10.12 11.61 -13.90
C SER A 35 -11.26 12.11 -14.79
N LEU A 36 -12.23 11.25 -15.12
CA LEU A 36 -13.41 11.65 -15.91
C LEU A 36 -14.34 12.61 -15.16
N PHE A 37 -14.49 12.47 -13.84
CA PHE A 37 -15.43 13.27 -13.05
C PHE A 37 -14.81 14.47 -12.35
N LEU A 38 -13.60 14.32 -11.81
CA LEU A 38 -12.90 15.37 -11.08
C LEU A 38 -11.82 16.07 -11.92
N GLY A 39 -11.58 15.63 -13.16
CA GLY A 39 -10.56 16.21 -14.04
C GLY A 39 -9.14 16.00 -13.52
N ALA A 40 -8.22 16.88 -13.92
CA ALA A 40 -6.81 16.84 -13.50
C ALA A 40 -6.62 17.10 -12.00
N ASP A 41 -7.56 17.79 -11.34
CA ASP A 41 -7.49 18.07 -9.91
C ASP A 41 -7.62 16.80 -9.04
N PHE A 42 -8.16 15.72 -9.61
CA PHE A 42 -8.19 14.40 -8.97
C PHE A 42 -6.80 13.95 -8.49
N PHE A 43 -5.75 14.26 -9.25
CA PHE A 43 -4.38 13.85 -8.94
C PHE A 43 -3.84 14.54 -7.68
N HIS A 44 -4.40 15.68 -7.26
CA HIS A 44 -4.06 16.31 -5.98
C HIS A 44 -4.46 15.45 -4.77
N PHE A 45 -5.34 14.46 -4.92
CA PHE A 45 -5.68 13.50 -3.87
C PHE A 45 -4.67 12.35 -3.74
N LEU A 46 -3.81 12.11 -4.75
CA LEU A 46 -2.81 11.04 -4.70
C LEU A 46 -1.77 11.24 -3.57
N PRO A 47 -1.20 12.44 -3.36
CA PRO A 47 -0.31 12.69 -2.22
C PRO A 47 -0.92 12.33 -0.88
N PHE A 48 -2.21 12.66 -0.64
CA PHE A 48 -2.90 12.30 0.60
C PHE A 48 -3.05 10.78 0.76
N ARG A 49 -3.27 10.05 -0.33
CA ARG A 49 -3.31 8.58 -0.31
C ARG A 49 -1.95 7.98 0.03
N ILE A 50 -0.89 8.49 -0.57
CA ILE A 50 0.50 8.04 -0.35
C ILE A 50 0.92 8.34 1.09
N TRP A 51 0.60 9.53 1.60
CA TRP A 51 0.89 9.91 2.98
C TRP A 51 0.26 8.93 3.97
N GLY A 52 -0.99 8.52 3.75
CA GLY A 52 -1.65 7.51 4.59
C GLY A 52 -0.91 6.16 4.63
N ILE A 53 -0.33 5.72 3.51
CA ILE A 53 0.47 4.49 3.43
C ILE A 53 1.80 4.67 4.17
N MET A 54 2.47 5.80 4.01
CA MET A 54 3.73 6.09 4.70
C MET A 54 3.57 6.11 6.23
N THR A 55 2.42 6.56 6.74
CA THR A 55 2.12 6.54 8.19
C THR A 55 1.70 5.17 8.72
N ASN A 56 1.68 4.14 7.89
CA ASN A 56 1.27 2.81 8.31
C ASN A 56 2.29 2.19 9.29
N PHE A 57 1.85 1.89 10.51
CA PHE A 57 2.69 1.31 11.56
C PHE A 57 3.34 -0.03 11.18
N THR A 58 2.68 -0.85 10.36
CA THR A 58 3.24 -2.11 9.87
C THR A 58 4.42 -1.88 8.93
N LEU A 59 4.31 -0.89 8.02
CA LEU A 59 5.43 -0.54 7.13
C LEU A 59 6.56 0.15 7.89
N LEU A 60 6.24 0.91 8.93
CA LEU A 60 7.22 1.52 9.85
C LEU A 60 7.97 0.48 10.68
N ALA A 61 7.36 -0.67 10.97
CA ALA A 61 8.04 -1.77 11.67
C ALA A 61 9.22 -2.32 10.86
N VAL A 62 9.20 -2.27 9.53
CA VAL A 62 10.27 -2.81 8.67
C VAL A 62 11.62 -2.09 8.90
N PRO A 63 11.74 -0.76 8.76
CA PRO A 63 13.01 -0.07 9.01
C PRO A 63 13.46 -0.16 10.47
N LEU A 64 12.53 -0.15 11.44
CA LEU A 64 12.87 -0.33 12.85
C LEU A 64 13.41 -1.74 13.14
N PHE A 65 12.84 -2.76 12.48
CA PHE A 65 13.33 -4.13 12.58
C PHE A 65 14.74 -4.27 12.01
N ILE A 66 15.00 -3.67 10.84
CA ILE A 66 16.34 -3.63 10.25
C ILE A 66 17.32 -2.90 11.19
N PHE A 67 16.92 -1.77 11.75
CA PHE A 67 17.72 -1.01 12.71
C PHE A 67 18.09 -1.85 13.93
N MET A 68 17.11 -2.50 14.55
CA MET A 68 17.34 -3.41 15.68
C MET A 68 18.34 -4.52 15.31
N GLY A 69 18.20 -5.13 14.12
CA GLY A 69 19.11 -6.17 13.63
C GLY A 69 20.57 -5.66 13.54
N ILE A 70 20.77 -4.49 12.93
CA ILE A 70 22.10 -3.88 12.79
C ILE A 70 22.69 -3.52 14.16
N VAL A 71 21.89 -3.01 15.09
CA VAL A 71 22.35 -2.70 16.45
C VAL A 71 22.77 -3.98 17.20
N LEU A 72 22.02 -5.07 17.05
CA LEU A 72 22.35 -6.38 17.65
C LEU A 72 23.63 -6.98 17.08
N GLU A 73 23.86 -6.81 15.78
CA GLU A 73 25.08 -7.23 15.08
C GLU A 73 26.30 -6.42 15.55
N GLN A 74 26.23 -5.08 15.46
CA GLN A 74 27.36 -4.21 15.80
C GLN A 74 27.72 -4.23 17.28
N SER A 75 26.74 -4.44 18.17
CA SER A 75 27.00 -4.56 19.61
C SER A 75 27.64 -5.89 20.00
N GLY A 76 27.76 -6.85 19.08
CA GLY A 76 28.20 -8.22 19.37
C GLY A 76 27.24 -8.98 20.30
N MET A 77 26.05 -8.43 20.60
CA MET A 77 25.05 -9.12 21.41
C MET A 77 24.52 -10.37 20.70
N ALA A 78 24.35 -10.32 19.38
CA ALA A 78 23.93 -11.48 18.60
C ALA A 78 24.89 -12.67 18.78
N THR A 79 26.21 -12.43 18.70
CA THR A 79 27.24 -13.46 18.88
C THR A 79 27.27 -14.00 20.32
N ARG A 80 27.24 -13.12 21.32
CA ARG A 80 27.23 -13.53 22.74
C ARG A 80 25.99 -14.37 23.10
N LEU A 81 24.84 -14.04 22.51
CA LEU A 81 23.62 -14.84 22.69
C LEU A 81 23.77 -16.23 22.07
N LEU A 82 24.33 -16.33 20.85
CA LEU A 82 24.60 -17.61 20.19
C LEU A 82 25.58 -18.49 20.99
N GLU A 83 26.67 -17.91 21.52
CA GLU A 83 27.66 -18.62 22.34
C GLU A 83 27.07 -19.08 23.69
N SER A 84 26.11 -18.36 24.26
CA SER A 84 25.44 -18.75 25.51
C SER A 84 24.38 -19.85 25.36
N MET A 85 23.92 -20.08 24.13
CA MET A 85 22.93 -21.11 23.80
C MET A 85 23.56 -22.45 23.40
N GLY A 86 24.85 -22.43 23.00
CA GLY A 86 25.66 -23.63 22.75
C GLY A 86 26.35 -24.11 24.03
#